data_AF-A0A137PCL6-F1
#
_entry.id   AF-A0A137PCL6-F1
#
_cell.length_a   1.000
_cell.length_b   1.000
_cell.length_c   1.000
_cell.angle_alpha   90.00
_cell.angle_beta   90.00
_cell.angle_gamma   90.00
#
_symmetry.space_group_name_H-M   'P 1'
#
loop_
_entity.id
_entity.type
_entity.pdbx_description
1 polymer ?
#
loop_
_entity_poly.entity_id
_entity_poly.type
_entity_poly.pdbx_seq_one_letter_code
_entity_poly.pdbx_strand_id
1 'polypeptide(L)'
;MLDYSSSMNLAFSLLLVLLIVYNIYRFYYWIIYPYYLGPYKNVPRVQNGLVHYMKLYYHRLLGSPNYYLQLSNDHGPVVHLVKNWVLVNDPILKKLWSNYQFPKSYSYRVFNIYGPNIFSSFDKDFHNFRKKMILPSFTKKNLKYNKDIYTIGSQNLVDMFKDKISQGQSNIFDLYHYFECSALDVITTLSIGHSLNTVRDETMSKEFFKVWTHTQYVLFLKGLIPSISTINVPTVERYKYLIEQSVKYRQSENIQFDDTLQSLMDGQDPQTGENLTLTEIIEEFFIILYAGLDTTSNTMTWTLYEILKNPKLYNLIKQEILNNFPDLTKPINLSDCEAKLVHLEAAIWESLRMHSVVETFARRVPEGG
;
A
#
# COMPACT_ATOMS: atom_id res chain seq x y z
N MET A 1 -9.62 -47.38 39.03
CA MET A 1 -9.86 -46.00 38.53
C MET A 1 -8.59 -45.21 38.79
N LEU A 2 -7.79 -45.00 37.75
CA LEU A 2 -6.54 -44.26 37.85
C LEU A 2 -6.82 -42.78 38.08
N ASP A 3 -5.95 -42.14 38.85
CA ASP A 3 -6.02 -40.79 39.41
C ASP A 3 -5.87 -39.70 38.33
N TYR A 4 -6.85 -39.65 37.43
CA TYR A 4 -6.89 -38.71 36.30
C TYR A 4 -7.02 -37.24 36.76
N SER A 5 -7.54 -36.99 37.96
CA SER A 5 -7.73 -35.65 38.50
C SER A 5 -6.41 -35.02 38.97
N SER A 6 -5.53 -35.79 39.62
CA SER A 6 -4.24 -35.28 40.12
C SER A 6 -3.27 -34.95 38.97
N SER A 7 -3.23 -35.81 37.95
CA SER A 7 -2.45 -35.57 36.72
C SER A 7 -2.97 -34.39 35.89
N MET A 8 -4.29 -34.21 35.76
CA MET A 8 -4.88 -33.01 35.13
C MET A 8 -4.54 -31.72 35.89
N ASN A 9 -4.60 -31.74 37.22
CA ASN A 9 -4.28 -30.56 38.05
C ASN A 9 -2.80 -30.17 37.97
N LEU A 10 -1.90 -31.15 37.89
CA LEU A 10 -0.47 -30.91 37.68
C LEU A 10 -0.20 -30.32 36.29
N ALA A 11 -0.82 -30.88 35.24
CA ALA A 11 -0.69 -30.36 33.88
C ALA A 11 -1.22 -28.92 33.74
N PHE A 12 -2.37 -28.63 34.36
CA PHE A 12 -2.93 -27.28 34.38
C PHE A 12 -2.04 -26.29 35.13
N SER A 13 -1.51 -26.68 36.29
CA SER A 13 -0.59 -25.85 37.07
C SER A 13 0.70 -25.58 36.30
N LEU A 14 1.25 -26.58 35.62
CA LEU A 14 2.43 -26.43 34.77
C LEU A 14 2.16 -25.48 33.60
N LEU A 15 1.00 -25.60 32.94
CA LEU A 15 0.58 -24.69 31.87
C LEU A 15 0.48 -23.24 32.36
N LEU A 16 -0.10 -23.02 33.54
CA LEU A 16 -0.23 -21.70 34.14
C LEU A 16 1.14 -21.10 34.46
N VAL A 17 2.05 -21.89 35.05
CA VAL A 17 3.43 -21.45 35.33
C VAL A 17 4.16 -21.10 34.04
N LEU A 18 4.06 -21.94 33.00
CA LEU A 18 4.66 -21.67 31.69
C LEU A 18 4.10 -20.39 31.08
N LEU A 19 2.81 -20.14 31.19
CA LEU A 19 2.17 -18.92 30.71
C LEU A 19 2.67 -17.69 31.47
N ILE A 20 2.81 -17.76 32.79
CA ILE A 20 3.35 -16.66 33.60
C ILE A 20 4.81 -16.37 33.22
N VAL A 21 5.66 -17.41 33.15
CA VAL A 21 7.07 -17.27 32.76
C VAL A 21 7.19 -16.68 31.35
N TYR A 22 6.36 -17.13 30.41
CA TYR A 22 6.32 -16.60 29.06
C TYR A 22 5.93 -15.11 29.04
N ASN A 23 4.94 -14.70 29.84
CA ASN A 23 4.53 -13.29 29.92
C ASN A 23 5.60 -12.41 30.59
N ILE A 24 6.27 -12.90 31.64
CA ILE A 24 7.41 -12.20 32.27
C ILE A 24 8.55 -12.03 31.27
N TYR A 25 8.91 -13.11 30.56
CA TYR A 25 9.93 -13.06 29.51
C TYR A 25 9.57 -12.06 28.41
N ARG A 26 8.31 -12.05 27.96
CA ARG A 26 7.83 -11.07 26.98
C ARG A 26 7.91 -9.65 27.50
N PHE A 27 7.48 -9.40 28.72
CA PHE A 27 7.55 -8.07 29.33
C PHE A 27 9.01 -7.61 29.44
N TYR A 28 9.91 -8.49 29.88
CA TYR A 28 11.34 -8.22 29.90
C TYR A 28 11.88 -7.89 28.51
N TYR A 29 11.65 -8.76 27.52
CA TYR A 29 12.18 -8.61 26.17
C TYR A 29 11.58 -7.42 25.39
N TRP A 30 10.33 -7.07 25.63
CA TRP A 30 9.62 -6.02 24.87
C TRP A 30 9.73 -4.65 25.52
N ILE A 31 9.87 -4.59 26.85
CA ILE A 31 9.87 -3.35 27.62
C ILE A 31 11.23 -3.18 28.32
N ILE A 32 11.56 -4.05 29.29
CA ILE A 32 12.71 -3.81 30.16
C ILE A 32 14.03 -3.76 29.39
N TYR A 33 14.30 -4.77 28.56
CA TYR A 33 15.53 -4.89 27.80
C TYR A 33 15.73 -3.72 26.83
N PRO A 34 14.85 -3.45 25.85
CA PRO A 34 15.12 -2.41 24.85
C PRO A 34 15.19 -1.00 25.43
N TYR A 35 14.39 -0.69 26.46
CA TYR A 35 14.33 0.68 27.00
C TYR A 35 15.35 0.94 28.11
N TYR A 36 15.76 -0.05 28.90
CA TYR A 36 16.55 0.20 30.11
C TYR A 36 17.92 -0.49 30.11
N LEU A 37 18.07 -1.66 29.49
CA LEU A 37 19.27 -2.49 29.63
C LEU A 37 20.08 -2.64 28.34
N GLY A 38 19.39 -2.71 27.20
CA GLY A 38 19.93 -3.05 25.90
C GLY A 38 20.60 -1.87 25.18
N PRO A 39 21.04 -2.11 23.92
CA PRO A 39 21.85 -1.13 23.17
C PRO A 39 21.08 0.16 22.83
N TYR A 40 19.75 0.11 22.80
CA TYR A 40 18.90 1.25 22.45
C TYR A 40 18.54 2.14 23.65
N LYS A 41 18.99 1.82 24.87
CA LYS A 41 18.59 2.54 26.09
C LYS A 41 18.88 4.04 26.06
N ASN A 42 19.96 4.44 25.37
CA ASN A 42 20.41 5.83 25.26
C ASN A 42 19.88 6.55 24.00
N VAL A 43 19.17 5.85 23.12
CA VAL A 43 18.58 6.47 21.93
C VAL A 43 17.42 7.38 22.39
N PRO A 44 17.33 8.64 21.91
CA PRO A 44 16.31 9.59 22.35
C PRO A 44 14.88 9.04 22.25
N ARG A 45 14.05 9.35 23.25
CA ARG A 45 12.61 9.01 23.33
C ARG A 45 11.97 9.72 24.52
N VAL A 46 10.67 9.50 24.70
CA VAL A 46 9.97 9.82 25.96
C VAL A 46 10.66 9.06 27.11
N GLN A 47 11.10 9.78 28.15
CA GLN A 47 12.01 9.26 29.19
C GLN A 47 11.55 7.94 29.83
N ASN A 48 10.26 7.83 30.18
CA ASN A 48 9.71 6.60 30.72
C ASN A 48 9.36 5.62 29.59
N GLY A 49 10.10 4.50 29.50
CA GLY A 49 9.94 3.50 28.45
C GLY A 49 8.57 2.81 28.42
N LEU A 50 7.93 2.59 29.57
CA LEU A 50 6.57 2.03 29.61
C LEU A 50 5.55 3.04 29.09
N VAL A 51 5.62 4.30 29.52
CA VAL A 51 4.75 5.38 29.00
C VAL A 51 4.97 5.57 27.50
N HIS A 52 6.22 5.53 27.05
CA HIS A 52 6.57 5.60 25.63
C HIS A 52 5.92 4.47 24.83
N TYR A 53 6.09 3.21 25.27
CA TYR A 53 5.46 2.06 24.65
C TYR A 53 3.93 2.19 24.59
N MET A 54 3.30 2.55 25.71
CA MET A 54 1.84 2.70 25.77
C MET A 54 1.35 3.80 24.81
N LYS A 55 2.03 4.95 24.76
CA LYS A 55 1.69 6.02 23.81
C LYS A 55 1.86 5.59 22.35
N LEU A 56 2.94 4.90 22.00
CA LEU A 56 3.15 4.38 20.64
C LEU A 56 1.98 3.48 20.21
N TYR A 57 1.58 2.53 21.04
CA TYR A 57 0.47 1.63 20.71
C TYR A 57 -0.88 2.35 20.71
N TYR A 58 -1.10 3.28 21.64
CA TYR A 58 -2.31 4.12 21.66
C TYR A 58 -2.47 4.93 20.37
N HIS A 59 -1.44 5.68 19.96
CA HIS A 59 -1.48 6.47 18.73
C HIS A 59 -1.57 5.60 17.48
N ARG A 60 -0.93 4.41 17.47
CA ARG A 60 -1.06 3.45 16.36
C ARG A 60 -2.48 2.89 16.25
N LEU A 61 -3.15 2.59 17.36
CA LEU A 61 -4.53 2.08 17.37
C LEU A 61 -5.55 3.15 16.97
N LEU A 62 -5.31 4.41 17.31
CA LEU A 62 -6.12 5.53 16.84
C LEU A 62 -5.88 5.89 15.37
N GLY A 63 -4.87 5.31 14.72
CA GLY A 63 -4.46 5.70 13.37
C GLY A 63 -4.00 7.15 13.34
N SER A 64 -3.17 7.57 14.29
CA SER A 64 -2.64 8.93 14.38
C SER A 64 -1.32 9.05 13.60
N PRO A 65 -1.35 9.46 12.31
CA PRO A 65 -0.16 9.52 11.45
C PRO A 65 0.95 10.41 12.02
N ASN A 66 0.55 11.55 12.57
CA ASN A 66 1.48 12.61 12.99
C ASN A 66 2.32 12.27 14.22
N TYR A 67 2.04 11.17 14.93
CA TYR A 67 2.75 10.90 16.18
C TYR A 67 4.25 10.61 15.97
N TYR A 68 4.63 9.96 14.87
CA TYR A 68 6.05 9.73 14.56
C TYR A 68 6.77 11.03 14.22
N LEU A 69 6.12 11.91 13.45
CA LEU A 69 6.66 13.25 13.16
C LEU A 69 6.83 14.06 14.45
N GLN A 70 5.83 14.04 15.33
CA GLN A 70 5.90 14.69 16.64
C GLN A 70 7.08 14.17 17.47
N LEU A 71 7.23 12.84 17.57
CA LEU A 71 8.36 12.23 18.27
C LEU A 71 9.70 12.71 17.72
N SER A 72 9.84 12.80 16.39
CA SER A 72 11.05 13.31 15.76
C SER A 72 11.29 14.79 16.04
N ASN A 73 10.25 15.62 16.03
CA ASN A 73 10.36 17.04 16.36
C ASN A 73 10.77 17.26 17.82
N ASP A 74 10.23 16.46 18.74
CA ASP A 74 10.45 16.60 20.19
C ASP A 74 11.81 16.04 20.66
N HIS A 75 12.31 14.99 19.98
CA HIS A 75 13.47 14.22 20.43
C HIS A 75 14.65 14.19 19.44
N GLY A 76 14.48 14.79 18.26
CA GLY A 76 15.50 14.88 17.22
C GLY A 76 15.33 13.85 16.09
N PRO A 77 16.28 13.81 15.15
CA PRO A 77 16.14 13.03 13.91
C PRO A 77 16.25 11.51 14.11
N VAL A 78 16.68 11.05 15.29
CA VAL A 78 16.82 9.62 15.61
C VAL A 78 16.10 9.35 16.93
N VAL A 79 15.03 8.56 16.87
CA VAL A 79 14.18 8.28 18.03
C VAL A 79 13.97 6.79 18.19
N HIS A 80 14.15 6.28 19.41
CA HIS A 80 13.83 4.90 19.73
C HIS A 80 12.31 4.71 19.66
N LEU A 81 11.84 3.72 18.91
CA LEU A 81 10.43 3.36 18.87
C LEU A 81 10.17 2.17 19.81
N VAL A 82 10.04 0.97 19.24
CA VAL A 82 9.69 -0.25 19.97
C VAL A 82 10.70 -1.35 19.71
N LYS A 83 11.09 -2.11 20.74
CA LYS A 83 12.09 -3.19 20.62
C LYS A 83 13.39 -2.64 20.00
N ASN A 84 13.75 -3.13 18.83
CA ASN A 84 14.93 -2.76 18.04
C ASN A 84 14.59 -1.81 16.87
N TRP A 85 13.41 -1.19 16.89
CA TRP A 85 13.00 -0.22 15.87
C TRP A 85 13.44 1.19 16.28
N VAL A 86 14.05 1.88 15.34
CA VAL A 86 14.48 3.28 15.47
C VAL A 86 13.87 4.06 14.33
N LEU A 87 13.19 5.15 14.66
CA LEU A 87 12.76 6.16 13.69
C LEU A 87 13.97 6.99 13.30
N VAL A 88 14.16 7.14 12.01
CA VAL A 88 15.15 8.06 11.44
C VAL A 88 14.39 9.03 10.54
N ASN A 89 14.56 10.33 10.79
CA ASN A 89 14.01 11.42 10.01
C ASN A 89 15.15 12.37 9.65
N ASP A 90 15.95 11.96 8.67
CA ASP A 90 17.17 12.65 8.25
C ASP A 90 17.39 12.46 6.73
N PRO A 91 17.95 13.45 6.01
CA PRO A 91 18.24 13.32 4.58
C PRO A 91 19.07 12.07 4.18
N ILE A 92 19.82 11.47 5.11
CA ILE A 92 20.56 10.21 4.89
C ILE A 92 19.65 9.05 4.45
N LEU A 93 18.35 9.10 4.76
CA LEU A 93 17.36 8.09 4.37
C LEU A 93 17.40 7.76 2.88
N LYS A 94 17.65 8.75 2.02
CA LYS A 94 17.77 8.53 0.57
C LYS A 94 18.88 7.54 0.23
N LYS A 95 20.02 7.61 0.94
CA LYS A 95 21.14 6.67 0.78
C LYS A 95 20.77 5.27 1.29
N LEU A 96 20.03 5.19 2.39
CA LEU A 96 19.58 3.92 2.99
C LEU A 96 18.59 3.19 2.07
N TRP A 97 17.70 3.91 1.38
CA TRP A 97 16.70 3.30 0.51
C TRP A 97 17.21 2.91 -0.89
N SER A 98 18.28 3.54 -1.36
CA SER A 98 18.77 3.37 -2.73
C SER A 98 19.72 2.19 -2.91
N ASN A 99 20.04 1.44 -1.85
CA ASN A 99 20.98 0.32 -1.90
C ASN A 99 20.39 -0.97 -1.31
N TYR A 100 20.94 -2.11 -1.71
CA TYR A 100 20.56 -3.43 -1.19
C TYR A 100 21.28 -3.80 0.12
N GLN A 101 22.18 -2.95 0.65
CA GLN A 101 22.86 -3.18 1.93
C GLN A 101 21.89 -3.02 3.11
N PHE A 102 20.87 -2.18 2.97
CA PHE A 102 19.78 -2.04 3.91
C PHE A 102 18.52 -2.72 3.35
N PRO A 103 18.38 -4.05 3.49
CA PRO A 103 17.24 -4.77 2.94
C PRO A 103 15.94 -4.32 3.62
N LYS A 104 14.80 -4.56 2.96
CA LYS A 104 13.47 -4.33 3.54
C LYS A 104 13.32 -5.11 4.86
N SER A 105 12.56 -4.53 5.79
CA SER A 105 12.20 -5.18 7.04
C SER A 105 11.36 -6.44 6.82
N TYR A 106 11.48 -7.41 7.73
CA TYR A 106 10.60 -8.58 7.73
C TYR A 106 9.13 -8.21 7.94
N SER A 107 8.82 -7.00 8.40
CA SER A 107 7.45 -6.50 8.49
C SER A 107 6.72 -6.50 7.14
N TYR A 108 7.45 -6.41 6.03
CA TYR A 108 6.86 -6.46 4.69
C TYR A 108 6.21 -7.82 4.37
N ARG A 109 6.52 -8.89 5.12
CA ARG A 109 5.83 -10.19 4.99
C ARG A 109 4.34 -10.12 5.31
N VAL A 110 3.87 -9.03 5.95
CA VAL A 110 2.43 -8.80 6.15
C VAL A 110 1.68 -8.74 4.82
N PHE A 111 2.35 -8.33 3.74
CA PHE A 111 1.81 -8.23 2.39
C PHE A 111 1.95 -9.53 1.57
N ASN A 112 2.47 -10.61 2.17
CA ASN A 112 2.53 -11.91 1.51
C ASN A 112 1.20 -12.64 1.69
N ILE A 113 0.58 -13.07 0.59
CA ILE A 113 -0.62 -13.91 0.63
C ILE A 113 -0.21 -15.39 0.58
N TYR A 114 0.51 -15.76 -0.47
CA TYR A 114 1.02 -17.09 -0.76
C TYR A 114 2.55 -17.13 -0.74
N GLY A 115 3.22 -15.99 -0.96
CA GLY A 115 4.66 -15.93 -1.07
C GLY A 115 5.23 -14.51 -1.08
N PRO A 116 6.56 -14.35 -1.23
CA PRO A 116 7.15 -13.05 -1.48
C PRO A 116 6.72 -12.53 -2.86
N ASN A 117 6.62 -11.20 -2.98
CA ASN A 117 6.25 -10.50 -4.21
C ASN A 117 7.20 -9.33 -4.49
N ILE A 118 7.01 -8.60 -5.59
CA ILE A 118 7.89 -7.48 -5.95
C ILE A 118 8.02 -6.43 -4.83
N PHE A 119 6.95 -6.16 -4.09
CA PHE A 119 6.94 -5.17 -3.02
C PHE A 119 7.53 -5.72 -1.71
N SER A 120 7.23 -6.96 -1.34
CA SER A 120 7.59 -7.53 -0.05
C SER A 120 8.94 -8.22 -0.01
N SER A 121 9.47 -8.60 -1.18
CA SER A 121 10.75 -9.32 -1.27
C SER A 121 11.91 -8.47 -0.78
N PHE A 122 12.74 -9.10 0.05
CA PHE A 122 14.04 -8.63 0.50
C PHE A 122 15.20 -9.39 -0.17
N ASP A 123 14.89 -10.36 -1.04
CA ASP A 123 15.87 -11.06 -1.88
C ASP A 123 16.10 -10.27 -3.17
N LYS A 124 17.37 -9.95 -3.45
CA LYS A 124 17.74 -9.08 -4.57
C LYS A 124 17.44 -9.74 -5.92
N ASP A 125 17.71 -11.04 -6.05
CA ASP A 125 17.62 -11.74 -7.32
C ASP A 125 16.16 -12.01 -7.68
N PHE A 126 15.36 -12.48 -6.70
CA PHE A 126 13.90 -12.58 -6.82
C PHE A 126 13.27 -11.22 -7.17
N HIS A 127 13.66 -10.15 -6.47
CA HIS A 127 13.12 -8.82 -6.75
C HIS A 127 13.47 -8.35 -8.18
N ASN A 128 14.72 -8.53 -8.61
CA ASN A 128 15.15 -8.15 -9.96
C ASN A 128 14.42 -8.97 -11.03
N PHE A 129 14.21 -10.25 -10.77
CA PHE A 129 13.42 -11.15 -11.59
C PHE A 129 11.98 -10.65 -11.77
N ARG A 130 11.23 -10.47 -10.68
CA ARG A 130 9.85 -9.94 -10.72
C ARG A 130 9.78 -8.57 -11.38
N LYS A 131 10.75 -7.69 -11.08
CA LYS A 131 10.84 -6.36 -11.69
C LYS A 131 10.97 -6.44 -13.22
N LYS A 132 11.74 -7.38 -13.78
CA LYS A 132 11.87 -7.51 -15.24
C LYS A 132 10.55 -7.89 -15.93
N MET A 133 9.69 -8.65 -15.26
CA MET A 133 8.37 -9.05 -15.77
C MET A 133 7.35 -7.93 -15.66
N ILE A 134 7.36 -7.22 -14.54
CA ILE A 134 6.32 -6.24 -14.23
C ILE A 134 6.63 -4.88 -14.86
N LEU A 135 7.89 -4.44 -14.81
CA LEU A 135 8.28 -3.08 -15.22
C LEU A 135 7.93 -2.69 -16.66
N PRO A 136 8.03 -3.56 -17.69
CA PRO A 136 7.65 -3.22 -19.07
C PRO A 136 6.24 -2.64 -19.17
N SER A 137 5.30 -3.22 -18.42
CA SER A 137 3.91 -2.77 -18.33
C SER A 137 3.83 -1.35 -17.77
N PHE A 138 4.66 -0.97 -16.79
CA PHE A 138 4.68 0.37 -16.19
C PHE A 138 5.53 1.41 -16.93
N THR A 139 5.96 1.16 -18.17
CA THR A 139 6.76 2.14 -18.92
C THR A 139 5.93 3.16 -19.68
N LYS A 140 6.38 4.42 -19.72
CA LYS A 140 5.75 5.51 -20.49
C LYS A 140 5.55 5.22 -21.98
N LYS A 141 6.29 4.25 -22.53
CA LYS A 141 6.21 3.84 -23.94
C LYS A 141 4.93 3.06 -24.26
N ASN A 142 4.25 2.54 -23.25
CA ASN A 142 3.00 1.81 -23.45
C ASN A 142 1.85 2.81 -23.67
N LEU A 143 1.65 3.21 -24.94
CA LEU A 143 0.69 4.24 -25.37
C LEU A 143 -0.76 3.93 -24.95
N LYS A 144 -1.08 2.65 -24.70
CA LYS A 144 -2.40 2.22 -24.22
C LYS A 144 -2.71 2.76 -22.82
N TYR A 145 -1.71 2.94 -21.96
CA TYR A 145 -1.89 3.54 -20.63
C TYR A 145 -2.50 4.93 -20.71
N ASN A 146 -2.01 5.78 -21.62
CA ASN A 146 -2.55 7.13 -21.76
C ASN A 146 -4.03 7.11 -22.15
N LYS A 147 -4.43 6.19 -23.04
CA LYS A 147 -5.82 6.05 -23.47
C LYS A 147 -6.71 5.51 -22.35
N ASP A 148 -6.26 4.46 -21.66
CA ASP A 148 -7.06 3.79 -20.63
C ASP A 148 -7.18 4.67 -19.38
N ILE A 149 -6.09 5.33 -18.94
CA ILE A 149 -6.11 6.31 -17.85
C ILE A 149 -7.09 7.44 -18.17
N TYR A 150 -7.06 7.97 -19.40
CA TYR A 150 -7.98 9.02 -19.79
C TYR A 150 -9.43 8.52 -19.84
N THR A 151 -9.68 7.43 -20.58
CA THR A 151 -11.03 6.96 -20.89
C THR A 151 -11.71 6.36 -19.67
N ILE A 152 -11.03 5.45 -18.96
CA ILE A 152 -11.57 4.75 -17.78
C ILE A 152 -11.46 5.59 -16.52
N GLY A 153 -10.38 6.38 -16.39
CA GLY A 153 -10.13 7.22 -15.23
C GLY A 153 -10.84 8.57 -15.33
N SER A 154 -10.18 9.56 -15.95
CA SER A 154 -10.59 10.97 -15.87
C SER A 154 -11.90 11.28 -16.60
N GLN A 155 -12.05 10.81 -17.84
CA GLN A 155 -13.22 11.12 -18.67
C GLN A 155 -14.47 10.45 -18.11
N ASN A 156 -14.39 9.16 -17.77
CA ASN A 156 -15.50 8.42 -17.16
C ASN A 156 -15.99 9.08 -15.87
N LEU A 157 -15.06 9.55 -15.04
CA LEU A 157 -15.38 10.25 -13.79
C LEU A 157 -16.09 11.59 -14.05
N VAL A 158 -15.59 12.40 -14.99
CA VAL A 158 -16.22 13.67 -15.38
C VAL A 158 -17.61 13.46 -15.97
N ASP A 159 -17.77 12.47 -16.84
CA ASP A 159 -19.05 12.17 -17.46
C ASP A 159 -20.06 11.66 -16.43
N MET A 160 -19.64 10.83 -15.48
CA MET A 160 -20.49 10.40 -14.37
C MET A 160 -20.98 11.60 -13.54
N PHE A 161 -20.11 12.57 -13.22
CA PHE A 161 -20.53 13.79 -12.53
C PHE A 161 -21.53 14.62 -13.36
N LYS A 162 -21.28 14.81 -14.65
CA LYS A 162 -22.21 15.53 -15.55
C LYS A 162 -23.56 14.84 -15.63
N ASP A 163 -23.59 13.51 -15.72
CA ASP A 163 -24.80 12.71 -15.76
C ASP A 163 -25.61 12.91 -14.47
N LYS A 164 -24.99 12.78 -13.30
CA LYS A 164 -25.67 12.97 -12.00
C LYS A 164 -26.20 14.39 -11.82
N ILE A 165 -25.47 15.41 -12.27
CA ILE A 165 -25.90 16.82 -12.20
C ILE A 165 -27.08 17.06 -13.15
N SER A 166 -26.97 16.64 -14.41
CA SER A 166 -28.01 16.86 -15.43
C SER A 166 -29.33 16.15 -15.11
N GLN A 167 -29.25 15.00 -14.44
CA GLN A 167 -30.41 14.24 -13.97
C GLN A 167 -30.98 14.78 -12.64
N GLY A 168 -30.36 15.83 -12.06
CA GLY A 168 -30.79 16.42 -10.79
C GLY A 168 -30.62 15.50 -9.59
N GLN A 169 -29.74 14.49 -9.67
CA GLN A 169 -29.55 13.50 -8.60
C GLN A 169 -28.72 14.06 -7.43
N SER A 170 -27.62 14.76 -7.72
CA SER A 170 -26.77 15.38 -6.72
C SER A 170 -25.90 16.48 -7.32
N ASN A 171 -25.58 17.49 -6.50
CA ASN A 171 -24.54 18.50 -6.73
C ASN A 171 -23.41 18.42 -5.70
N ILE A 172 -23.42 17.42 -4.82
CA ILE A 172 -22.40 17.16 -3.80
C ILE A 172 -21.87 15.75 -4.03
N PHE A 173 -20.54 15.62 -4.09
CA PHE A 173 -19.86 14.37 -4.39
C PHE A 173 -18.78 14.08 -3.35
N ASP A 174 -18.70 12.84 -2.90
CA ASP A 174 -17.57 12.34 -2.13
C ASP A 174 -16.40 12.06 -3.09
N LEU A 175 -15.54 13.06 -3.28
CA LEU A 175 -14.41 12.95 -4.20
C LEU A 175 -13.39 11.91 -3.76
N TYR A 176 -13.25 11.64 -2.45
CA TYR A 176 -12.36 10.59 -1.98
C TYR A 176 -12.84 9.23 -2.50
N HIS A 177 -14.11 8.91 -2.27
CA HIS A 177 -14.71 7.67 -2.76
C HIS A 177 -14.59 7.52 -4.28
N TYR A 178 -14.93 8.57 -5.04
CA TYR A 178 -14.87 8.50 -6.50
C TYR A 178 -13.45 8.42 -7.06
N PHE A 179 -12.47 8.99 -6.36
CA PHE A 179 -11.05 8.80 -6.68
C PHE A 179 -10.58 7.38 -6.38
N GLU A 180 -11.08 6.74 -5.33
CA GLU A 180 -10.85 5.30 -5.11
C GLU A 180 -11.45 4.47 -6.24
N CYS A 181 -12.70 4.70 -6.63
CA CYS A 181 -13.33 4.00 -7.76
C CYS A 181 -12.54 4.18 -9.06
N SER A 182 -12.14 5.42 -9.37
CA SER A 182 -11.39 5.73 -10.59
C SER A 182 -10.01 5.06 -10.59
N ALA A 183 -9.28 5.13 -9.46
CA ALA A 183 -7.99 4.46 -9.32
C ALA A 183 -8.12 2.93 -9.45
N LEU A 184 -9.17 2.34 -8.87
CA LEU A 184 -9.48 0.91 -8.96
C LEU A 184 -9.74 0.49 -10.41
N ASP A 185 -10.64 1.18 -11.09
CA ASP A 185 -11.02 0.85 -12.47
C ASP A 185 -9.83 0.98 -13.43
N VAL A 186 -8.96 1.98 -13.21
CA VAL A 186 -7.73 2.17 -13.99
C VAL A 186 -6.74 1.05 -13.71
N ILE A 187 -6.40 0.79 -12.44
CA ILE A 187 -5.37 -0.22 -12.14
C ILE A 187 -5.80 -1.63 -12.53
N THR A 188 -7.08 -1.98 -12.44
CA THR A 188 -7.57 -3.30 -12.92
C THR A 188 -7.52 -3.38 -14.44
N THR A 189 -7.88 -2.30 -15.15
CA THR A 189 -7.75 -2.24 -16.62
C THR A 189 -6.31 -2.43 -17.06
N LEU A 190 -5.36 -1.74 -16.42
CA LEU A 190 -3.94 -1.80 -16.76
C LEU A 190 -3.28 -3.14 -16.35
N SER A 191 -3.81 -3.78 -15.30
CA SER A 191 -3.24 -5.01 -14.77
C SER A 191 -3.80 -6.26 -15.47
N ILE A 192 -5.11 -6.34 -15.69
CA ILE A 192 -5.80 -7.54 -16.20
C ILE A 192 -6.68 -7.28 -17.42
N GLY A 193 -6.64 -6.08 -17.99
CA GLY A 193 -7.40 -5.73 -19.20
C GLY A 193 -8.89 -5.47 -18.97
N HIS A 194 -9.35 -5.46 -17.71
CA HIS A 194 -10.77 -5.29 -17.38
C HIS A 194 -11.00 -4.24 -16.28
N SER A 195 -11.93 -3.33 -16.54
CA SER A 195 -12.48 -2.40 -15.55
C SER A 195 -13.57 -3.07 -14.73
N LEU A 196 -13.65 -2.77 -13.44
CA LEU A 196 -14.77 -3.17 -12.58
C LEU A 196 -15.96 -2.20 -12.67
N ASN A 197 -15.80 -1.08 -13.41
CA ASN A 197 -16.79 -0.04 -13.61
C ASN A 197 -17.37 0.52 -12.29
N THR A 198 -16.56 0.57 -11.24
CA THR A 198 -16.95 1.05 -9.90
C THR A 198 -17.29 2.54 -9.85
N VAL A 199 -16.85 3.33 -10.84
CA VAL A 199 -17.27 4.74 -10.96
C VAL A 199 -18.77 4.86 -11.23
N ARG A 200 -19.36 3.94 -11.99
CA ARG A 200 -20.78 4.00 -12.42
C ARG A 200 -21.66 2.96 -11.74
N ASP A 201 -21.11 1.82 -11.35
CA ASP A 201 -21.83 0.76 -10.63
C ASP A 201 -21.62 0.92 -9.11
N GLU A 202 -22.60 1.57 -8.46
CA GLU A 202 -22.58 1.78 -7.01
C GLU A 202 -22.66 0.46 -6.22
N THR A 203 -23.28 -0.59 -6.75
CA THR A 203 -23.39 -1.88 -6.07
C THR A 203 -22.02 -2.56 -6.04
N MET A 204 -21.38 -2.64 -7.22
CA MET A 204 -20.03 -3.18 -7.36
C MET A 204 -19.03 -2.42 -6.48
N SER A 205 -19.10 -1.09 -6.49
CA SER A 205 -18.26 -0.23 -5.64
C SER A 205 -18.45 -0.53 -4.15
N LYS A 206 -19.69 -0.51 -3.64
CA LYS A 206 -20.00 -0.77 -2.22
C LYS A 206 -19.52 -2.16 -1.78
N GLU A 207 -19.74 -3.18 -2.60
CA GLU A 207 -19.28 -4.54 -2.31
C GLU A 207 -17.76 -4.64 -2.29
N PHE A 208 -17.08 -4.00 -3.24
CA PHE A 208 -15.62 -3.99 -3.31
C PHE A 208 -15.02 -3.31 -2.07
N PHE A 209 -15.42 -2.07 -1.78
CA PHE A 209 -14.81 -1.30 -0.70
C PHE A 209 -15.15 -1.85 0.70
N LYS A 210 -16.27 -2.56 0.85
CA LYS A 210 -16.56 -3.32 2.08
C LYS A 210 -15.51 -4.42 2.32
N VAL A 211 -15.19 -5.22 1.31
CA VAL A 211 -14.19 -6.29 1.40
C VAL A 211 -12.77 -5.71 1.50
N TRP A 212 -12.52 -4.61 0.80
CA TRP A 212 -11.26 -3.86 0.84
C TRP A 212 -10.94 -3.36 2.24
N THR A 213 -11.89 -2.68 2.87
CA THR A 213 -11.79 -2.18 4.24
C THR A 213 -11.50 -3.33 5.21
N HIS A 214 -12.21 -4.46 5.08
CA HIS A 214 -11.95 -5.63 5.91
C HIS A 214 -10.53 -6.19 5.71
N THR A 215 -10.03 -6.20 4.47
CA THR A 215 -8.66 -6.58 4.14
C THR A 215 -7.62 -5.67 4.79
N GLN A 216 -7.80 -4.36 4.73
CA GLN A 216 -6.92 -3.41 5.39
C GLN A 216 -6.88 -3.64 6.91
N TYR A 217 -8.02 -3.90 7.55
CA TYR A 217 -8.07 -4.26 8.97
C TYR A 217 -7.33 -5.56 9.28
N VAL A 218 -7.52 -6.61 8.47
CA VAL A 218 -6.80 -7.88 8.65
C VAL A 218 -5.29 -7.67 8.54
N LEU A 219 -4.82 -6.93 7.53
CA LEU A 219 -3.39 -6.62 7.37
C LEU A 219 -2.85 -5.79 8.54
N PHE A 220 -3.60 -4.79 9.00
CA PHE A 220 -3.25 -3.99 10.17
C PHE A 220 -3.10 -4.86 11.42
N LEU A 221 -4.06 -5.76 11.67
CA LEU A 221 -4.04 -6.68 12.80
C LEU A 221 -2.89 -7.69 12.69
N LYS A 222 -2.59 -8.23 11.50
CA LYS A 222 -1.41 -9.08 11.27
C LYS A 222 -0.11 -8.35 11.61
N GLY A 223 -0.03 -7.06 11.28
CA GLY A 223 1.10 -6.19 11.63
C GLY A 223 1.23 -5.87 13.13
N LEU A 224 0.15 -6.02 13.91
CA LEU A 224 0.16 -5.86 15.37
C LEU A 224 0.40 -7.19 16.11
N ILE A 225 -0.21 -8.27 15.62
CA ILE A 225 -0.24 -9.59 16.24
C ILE A 225 0.31 -10.60 15.22
N PRO A 226 1.63 -10.85 15.22
CA PRO A 226 2.23 -11.78 14.25
C PRO A 226 1.64 -13.20 14.28
N SER A 227 1.08 -13.63 15.41
CA SER A 227 0.49 -14.96 15.58
C SER A 227 -0.76 -15.22 14.73
N ILE A 228 -1.41 -14.18 14.19
CA ILE A 228 -2.57 -14.32 13.28
C ILE A 228 -2.18 -14.20 11.80
N SER A 229 -0.89 -14.33 11.47
CA SER A 229 -0.38 -14.21 10.11
C SER A 229 -1.03 -15.18 9.11
N THR A 230 -1.57 -16.30 9.61
CA THR A 230 -2.23 -17.37 8.84
C THR A 230 -3.68 -17.07 8.46
N ILE A 231 -4.29 -16.01 9.00
CA ILE A 231 -5.66 -15.62 8.59
C ILE A 231 -5.65 -15.20 7.12
N ASN A 232 -6.54 -15.77 6.31
CA ASN A 232 -6.63 -15.41 4.89
C ASN A 232 -7.07 -13.97 4.71
N VAL A 233 -6.53 -13.31 3.69
CA VAL A 233 -6.93 -11.95 3.33
C VAL A 233 -8.23 -12.02 2.51
N PRO A 234 -9.32 -11.38 2.95
CA PRO A 234 -10.66 -11.53 2.36
C PRO A 234 -10.71 -11.28 0.84
N THR A 235 -10.01 -10.25 0.35
CA THR A 235 -10.12 -9.89 -1.08
C THR A 235 -9.43 -10.88 -2.02
N VAL A 236 -8.56 -11.75 -1.50
CA VAL A 236 -7.81 -12.72 -2.30
C VAL A 236 -8.75 -13.68 -3.03
N GLU A 237 -9.84 -14.13 -2.41
CA GLU A 237 -10.78 -15.03 -3.07
C GLU A 237 -11.46 -14.38 -4.28
N ARG A 238 -11.83 -13.10 -4.16
CA ARG A 238 -12.41 -12.33 -5.26
C ARG A 238 -11.42 -12.12 -6.40
N TYR A 239 -10.17 -11.79 -6.08
CA TYR A 239 -9.12 -11.60 -7.09
C TYR A 239 -8.70 -12.89 -7.76
N LYS A 240 -8.59 -13.97 -6.98
CA LYS A 240 -8.33 -15.30 -7.50
C LYS A 240 -9.34 -15.66 -8.58
N TYR A 241 -10.63 -15.45 -8.32
CA TYR A 241 -11.67 -15.68 -9.33
C TYR A 241 -11.46 -14.81 -10.57
N LEU A 242 -11.26 -13.49 -10.42
CA LEU A 242 -11.07 -12.57 -11.55
C LEU A 242 -9.86 -12.94 -12.41
N ILE A 243 -8.73 -13.26 -11.80
CA ILE A 243 -7.50 -13.64 -12.49
C ILE A 243 -7.67 -15.00 -13.17
N GLU A 244 -8.24 -15.99 -12.48
CA GLU A 244 -8.50 -17.31 -13.06
C GLU A 244 -9.39 -17.22 -14.29
N GLN A 245 -10.45 -16.40 -14.25
CA GLN A 245 -11.31 -16.19 -15.40
C GLN A 245 -10.56 -15.48 -16.54
N SER A 246 -9.78 -14.45 -16.24
CA SER A 246 -9.01 -13.73 -17.27
C SER A 246 -7.96 -14.62 -17.92
N VAL A 247 -7.23 -15.43 -17.14
CA VAL A 247 -6.25 -16.40 -17.65
C VAL A 247 -6.93 -17.45 -18.52
N LYS A 248 -8.05 -18.03 -18.06
CA LYS A 248 -8.81 -19.04 -18.84
C LYS A 248 -9.32 -18.47 -20.15
N TYR A 249 -9.88 -17.27 -20.12
CA TYR A 249 -10.39 -16.59 -21.32
C TYR A 249 -9.28 -16.32 -22.35
N ARG A 250 -8.12 -15.83 -21.91
CA ARG A 250 -6.95 -15.60 -22.79
C ARG A 250 -6.48 -16.89 -23.45
N GLN A 251 -6.41 -17.97 -22.68
CA GLN A 251 -6.00 -19.28 -23.17
C GLN A 251 -7.03 -19.91 -24.12
N SER A 252 -8.33 -19.81 -23.83
CA SER A 252 -9.38 -20.40 -24.67
C SER A 252 -9.53 -19.68 -26.00
N GLU A 253 -9.46 -18.35 -25.99
CA GLU A 253 -9.63 -17.53 -27.19
C GLU A 253 -8.31 -17.32 -27.95
N ASN A 254 -7.18 -17.77 -27.41
CA ASN A 254 -5.83 -17.52 -27.93
C ASN A 254 -5.56 -16.03 -28.16
N ILE A 255 -5.99 -15.18 -27.21
CA ILE A 255 -5.84 -13.73 -27.26
C ILE A 255 -4.69 -13.29 -26.36
N GLN A 256 -3.85 -12.41 -26.90
CA GLN A 256 -2.73 -11.79 -26.21
C GLN A 256 -3.08 -10.32 -25.91
N PHE A 257 -2.84 -9.88 -24.67
CA PHE A 257 -3.07 -8.50 -24.26
C PHE A 257 -1.75 -7.80 -23.97
N ASP A 258 -1.66 -6.52 -24.32
CA ASP A 258 -0.57 -5.66 -23.84
C ASP A 258 -0.93 -5.12 -22.43
N ASP A 259 -0.80 -5.99 -21.42
CA ASP A 259 -1.06 -5.68 -20.01
C ASP A 259 -0.12 -6.44 -19.05
N THR A 260 -0.22 -6.12 -17.76
CA THR A 260 0.68 -6.71 -16.74
C THR A 260 0.45 -8.21 -16.57
N LEU A 261 -0.79 -8.67 -16.64
CA LEU A 261 -1.12 -10.09 -16.51
C LEU A 261 -0.51 -10.91 -17.66
N GLN A 262 -0.52 -10.40 -18.90
CA GLN A 262 0.13 -11.10 -20.01
C GLN A 262 1.64 -11.21 -19.79
N SER A 263 2.28 -10.11 -19.37
CA SER A 263 3.71 -10.11 -19.06
C SER A 263 4.09 -11.09 -17.93
N LEU A 264 3.20 -11.27 -16.94
CA LEU A 264 3.37 -12.26 -15.88
C LEU A 264 3.15 -13.70 -16.39
N MET A 265 2.17 -13.93 -17.28
CA MET A 265 1.90 -15.24 -17.88
C MET A 265 3.04 -15.72 -18.78
N ASP A 266 3.65 -14.81 -19.53
CA ASP A 266 4.78 -15.08 -20.42
C ASP A 266 6.12 -15.15 -19.68
N GLY A 267 6.12 -14.77 -18.40
CA GLY A 267 7.30 -14.70 -17.56
C GLY A 267 7.85 -16.06 -17.16
N GLN A 268 9.13 -16.29 -17.44
CA GLN A 268 9.88 -17.50 -17.06
C GLN A 268 10.96 -17.22 -16.02
N ASP A 269 11.01 -18.04 -14.96
CA ASP A 269 12.08 -18.03 -13.96
C ASP A 269 13.44 -18.34 -14.63
N PRO A 270 14.45 -17.45 -14.53
CA PRO A 270 15.73 -17.66 -15.18
C PRO A 270 16.56 -18.80 -14.56
N GLN A 271 16.26 -19.23 -13.34
CA GLN A 271 16.94 -20.33 -12.66
C GLN A 271 16.32 -21.69 -13.02
N THR A 272 14.99 -21.78 -13.06
CA THR A 272 14.29 -23.06 -13.32
C THR A 272 13.84 -23.22 -14.77
N GLY A 273 13.69 -22.12 -15.51
CA GLY A 273 13.08 -22.07 -16.83
C GLY A 273 11.55 -22.22 -16.80
N GLU A 274 10.93 -22.31 -15.62
CA GLU A 274 9.50 -22.54 -15.47
C GLU A 274 8.70 -21.23 -15.54
N ASN A 275 7.49 -21.31 -16.09
CA ASN A 275 6.55 -20.19 -16.06
C ASN A 275 6.06 -19.96 -14.62
N LEU A 276 5.61 -18.73 -14.35
CA LEU A 276 4.96 -18.43 -13.07
C LEU A 276 3.71 -19.28 -12.85
N THR A 277 3.55 -19.79 -11.63
CA THR A 277 2.33 -20.44 -11.20
C THR A 277 1.20 -19.42 -11.07
N LEU A 278 -0.05 -19.88 -11.22
CA LEU A 278 -1.23 -19.04 -11.00
C LEU A 278 -1.22 -18.35 -9.62
N THR A 279 -0.75 -19.04 -8.59
CA THR A 279 -0.62 -18.50 -7.23
C THR A 279 0.35 -17.32 -7.16
N GLU A 280 1.48 -17.38 -7.87
CA GLU A 280 2.43 -16.28 -7.94
C GLU A 280 1.88 -15.10 -8.76
N ILE A 281 1.10 -15.36 -9.80
CA ILE A 281 0.41 -14.32 -10.56
C ILE A 281 -0.63 -13.61 -9.67
N ILE A 282 -1.41 -14.37 -8.88
CA ILE A 282 -2.38 -13.80 -7.93
C ILE A 282 -1.67 -12.95 -6.87
N GLU A 283 -0.54 -13.42 -6.36
CA GLU A 283 0.29 -12.69 -5.40
C GLU A 283 0.76 -11.34 -5.97
N GLU A 284 1.30 -11.31 -7.19
CA GLU A 284 1.77 -10.07 -7.83
C GLU A 284 0.61 -9.12 -8.17
N PHE A 285 -0.53 -9.63 -8.64
CA PHE A 285 -1.71 -8.81 -8.90
C PHE A 285 -2.24 -8.16 -7.62
N PHE A 286 -2.36 -8.94 -6.53
CA PHE A 286 -2.84 -8.42 -5.25
C PHE A 286 -2.01 -7.21 -4.82
N ILE A 287 -0.68 -7.31 -4.92
CA ILE A 287 0.19 -6.24 -4.43
C ILE A 287 0.22 -5.02 -5.36
N ILE A 288 0.10 -5.21 -6.68
CA ILE A 288 -0.04 -4.11 -7.64
C ILE A 288 -1.31 -3.32 -7.34
N LEU A 289 -2.42 -4.02 -7.14
CA LEU A 289 -3.69 -3.42 -6.80
C LEU A 289 -3.65 -2.71 -5.44
N TYR A 290 -3.11 -3.38 -4.42
CA TYR A 290 -2.99 -2.83 -3.07
C TYR A 290 -2.09 -1.60 -3.01
N ALA A 291 -0.95 -1.62 -3.69
CA ALA A 291 -0.07 -0.47 -3.73
C ALA A 291 -0.64 0.68 -4.58
N GLY A 292 -1.32 0.37 -5.69
CA GLY A 292 -1.77 1.36 -6.68
C GLY A 292 -3.10 2.04 -6.37
N LEU A 293 -3.99 1.39 -5.61
CA LEU A 293 -5.33 1.92 -5.33
C LEU A 293 -5.29 3.08 -4.32
N ASP A 294 -5.01 2.76 -3.05
CA ASP A 294 -5.16 3.72 -1.95
C ASP A 294 -4.17 4.89 -2.05
N THR A 295 -2.93 4.63 -2.51
CA THR A 295 -1.91 5.69 -2.58
C THR A 295 -2.26 6.73 -3.63
N THR A 296 -2.75 6.31 -4.80
CA THR A 296 -3.11 7.20 -5.90
C THR A 296 -4.38 7.98 -5.56
N SER A 297 -5.42 7.32 -5.02
CA SER A 297 -6.67 7.98 -4.64
C SER A 297 -6.44 9.05 -3.57
N ASN A 298 -5.70 8.72 -2.50
CA ASN A 298 -5.36 9.69 -1.46
C ASN A 298 -4.51 10.85 -1.99
N THR A 299 -3.57 10.59 -2.90
CA THR A 299 -2.77 11.65 -3.53
C THR A 299 -3.66 12.61 -4.32
N MET A 300 -4.61 12.08 -5.10
CA MET A 300 -5.58 12.92 -5.82
C MET A 300 -6.46 13.73 -4.86
N THR A 301 -6.94 13.10 -3.78
CA THR A 301 -7.75 13.76 -2.75
C THR A 301 -7.00 14.91 -2.08
N TRP A 302 -5.80 14.67 -1.56
CA TRP A 302 -5.01 15.70 -0.88
C TRP A 302 -4.60 16.83 -1.82
N THR A 303 -4.21 16.48 -3.05
CA THR A 303 -3.82 17.47 -4.05
C THR A 303 -4.99 18.40 -4.37
N LEU A 304 -6.16 17.84 -4.66
CA LEU A 304 -7.32 18.65 -4.97
C LEU A 304 -7.82 19.45 -3.76
N TYR A 305 -7.76 18.86 -2.56
CA TYR A 305 -8.09 19.56 -1.31
C TYR A 305 -7.23 20.81 -1.12
N GLU A 306 -5.90 20.72 -1.26
CA GLU A 306 -4.98 21.86 -1.11
C GLU A 306 -5.17 22.91 -2.21
N ILE A 307 -5.43 22.47 -3.45
CA ILE A 307 -5.75 23.38 -4.56
C ILE A 307 -7.02 24.17 -4.27
N LEU A 308 -8.10 23.50 -3.86
CA LEU A 308 -9.40 24.14 -3.62
C LEU A 308 -9.39 25.05 -2.39
N LYS A 309 -8.59 24.72 -1.38
CA LYS A 309 -8.42 25.54 -0.17
C LYS A 309 -7.65 26.83 -0.45
N ASN A 310 -6.91 26.92 -1.56
CA ASN A 310 -6.13 28.09 -1.95
C ASN A 310 -6.66 28.69 -3.26
N PRO A 311 -7.54 29.71 -3.22
CA PRO A 311 -8.14 30.30 -4.42
C PRO A 311 -7.13 30.85 -5.43
N LYS A 312 -5.97 31.33 -4.98
CA LYS A 312 -4.91 31.80 -5.89
C LYS A 312 -4.31 30.63 -6.66
N LEU A 313 -4.00 29.53 -5.98
CA LEU A 313 -3.48 28.32 -6.60
C LEU A 313 -4.51 27.69 -7.54
N TYR A 314 -5.77 27.60 -7.13
CA TYR A 314 -6.87 27.12 -7.98
C TYR A 314 -6.95 27.90 -9.30
N ASN A 315 -6.97 29.24 -9.22
CA ASN A 315 -7.06 30.08 -10.43
C ASN A 315 -5.82 29.94 -11.31
N LEU A 316 -4.62 29.85 -10.72
CA LEU A 316 -3.37 29.65 -11.45
C LEU A 316 -3.38 28.34 -12.25
N ILE A 317 -3.70 27.22 -11.59
CA ILE A 317 -3.74 25.89 -12.23
C ILE A 317 -4.88 25.83 -13.26
N LYS A 318 -6.04 26.38 -12.94
CA LYS A 318 -7.16 26.44 -13.89
C LYS A 318 -6.78 27.19 -15.16
N GLN A 319 -6.12 28.34 -15.04
CA GLN A 319 -5.65 29.12 -16.19
C GLN A 319 -4.57 28.36 -16.97
N GLU A 320 -3.61 27.73 -16.29
CA GLU A 320 -2.60 26.87 -16.92
C GLU A 320 -3.26 25.78 -17.78
N ILE A 321 -4.24 25.07 -17.24
CA ILE A 321 -4.95 24.00 -17.96
C ILE A 321 -5.71 24.58 -19.16
N LEU A 322 -6.52 25.63 -18.98
CA LEU A 322 -7.35 26.19 -20.05
C LEU A 322 -6.52 26.82 -21.19
N ASN A 323 -5.37 27.42 -20.87
CA ASN A 323 -4.48 28.02 -21.87
C ASN A 323 -3.78 26.95 -22.71
N ASN A 324 -3.36 25.84 -22.09
CA ASN A 324 -2.65 24.76 -22.78
C ASN A 324 -3.59 23.76 -23.48
N PHE A 325 -4.82 23.61 -22.98
CA PHE A 325 -5.84 22.66 -23.44
C PHE A 325 -7.21 23.34 -23.57
N PRO A 326 -7.39 24.26 -24.53
CA PRO A 326 -8.64 25.01 -24.69
C PRO A 326 -9.81 24.14 -25.18
N ASP A 327 -9.52 23.03 -25.86
CA ASP A 327 -10.51 22.08 -26.37
C ASP A 327 -10.74 20.95 -25.36
N LEU A 328 -11.75 21.13 -24.51
CA LEU A 328 -12.11 20.18 -23.44
C LEU A 328 -12.73 18.86 -23.96
N THR A 329 -12.91 18.71 -25.27
CA THR A 329 -13.46 17.49 -25.87
C THR A 329 -12.37 16.50 -26.31
N LYS A 330 -11.10 16.96 -26.32
CA LYS A 330 -9.96 16.14 -26.75
C LYS A 330 -9.28 15.48 -25.57
N PRO A 331 -8.79 14.23 -25.75
CA PRO A 331 -7.99 13.57 -24.74
C PRO A 331 -6.69 14.31 -24.49
N ILE A 332 -6.36 14.45 -23.20
CA ILE A 332 -5.06 14.98 -22.76
C ILE A 332 -4.13 13.79 -22.54
N ASN A 333 -3.01 13.74 -23.26
CA ASN A 333 -2.01 12.69 -23.09
C ASN A 333 -0.96 13.09 -22.04
N LEU A 334 -0.31 12.08 -21.45
CA LEU A 334 0.68 12.29 -20.38
C LEU A 334 1.86 13.16 -20.81
N SER A 335 2.37 12.99 -22.03
CA SER A 335 3.51 13.78 -22.51
C SER A 335 3.19 15.28 -22.61
N ASP A 336 1.97 15.63 -23.01
CA ASP A 336 1.51 17.00 -23.03
C ASP A 336 1.34 17.54 -21.60
N CYS A 337 0.82 16.75 -20.66
CA CYS A 337 0.75 17.14 -19.26
C CYS A 337 2.14 17.48 -18.69
N GLU A 338 3.11 16.59 -18.86
CA GLU A 338 4.49 16.77 -18.37
C GLU A 338 5.16 18.01 -18.97
N ALA A 339 4.87 18.31 -20.24
CA ALA A 339 5.46 19.46 -20.91
C ALA A 339 4.79 20.80 -20.57
N LYS A 340 3.50 20.80 -20.22
CA LYS A 340 2.67 22.02 -20.20
C LYS A 340 2.05 22.37 -18.84
N LEU A 341 1.93 21.41 -17.92
CA LEU A 341 1.21 21.57 -16.65
C LEU A 341 2.16 21.66 -15.45
N VAL A 342 3.10 22.60 -15.51
CA VAL A 342 4.16 22.76 -14.51
C VAL A 342 3.61 23.10 -13.13
N HIS A 343 2.57 23.94 -13.04
CA HIS A 343 1.97 24.32 -11.76
C HIS A 343 1.12 23.20 -11.17
N LEU A 344 0.41 22.44 -11.99
CA LEU A 344 -0.29 21.23 -11.52
C LEU A 344 0.70 20.18 -11.00
N GLU A 345 1.78 19.92 -11.73
CA GLU A 345 2.83 18.99 -11.28
C GLU A 345 3.46 19.46 -9.96
N ALA A 346 3.78 20.74 -9.84
CA ALA A 346 4.29 21.32 -8.60
C ALA A 346 3.30 21.17 -7.43
N ALA A 347 1.99 21.32 -7.69
CA ALA A 347 0.97 21.11 -6.66
C ALA A 347 0.86 19.64 -6.22
N ILE A 348 1.02 18.68 -7.14
CA ILE A 348 1.07 17.24 -6.81
C ILE A 348 2.29 16.96 -5.91
N TRP A 349 3.48 17.45 -6.29
CA TRP A 349 4.69 17.26 -5.48
C TRP A 349 4.60 17.92 -4.11
N GLU A 350 4.04 19.12 -4.02
CA GLU A 350 3.86 19.83 -2.75
C GLU A 350 2.81 19.14 -1.87
N SER A 351 1.74 18.60 -2.47
CA SER A 351 0.79 17.73 -1.78
C SER A 351 1.47 16.49 -1.19
N LEU A 352 2.29 15.78 -1.97
CA LEU A 352 3.06 14.63 -1.47
C LEU A 352 4.08 15.01 -0.38
N ARG A 353 4.61 16.23 -0.40
CA ARG A 353 5.50 16.76 0.64
C ARG A 353 4.76 17.03 1.95
N MET A 354 3.55 17.58 1.87
CA MET A 354 2.74 17.93 3.05
C MET A 354 1.95 16.74 3.61
N HIS A 355 1.41 15.91 2.72
CA HIS A 355 0.49 14.82 2.97
C HIS A 355 1.02 13.53 2.35
N SER A 356 2.16 13.05 2.86
CA SER A 356 2.75 11.81 2.35
C SER A 356 1.80 10.63 2.60
N VAL A 357 1.30 10.03 1.53
CA VAL A 357 0.40 8.86 1.60
C VAL A 357 1.11 7.59 2.11
N VAL A 358 2.45 7.58 2.09
CA VAL A 358 3.30 6.54 2.69
C VAL A 358 4.38 7.19 3.53
N GLU A 359 4.24 7.12 4.85
CA GLU A 359 5.09 7.88 5.78
C GLU A 359 6.38 7.15 6.16
N THR A 360 6.41 5.82 6.11
CA THR A 360 7.53 5.03 6.64
C THR A 360 7.95 3.90 5.70
N PHE A 361 9.28 3.73 5.56
CA PHE A 361 9.90 2.66 4.77
C PHE A 361 10.88 1.88 5.64
N ALA A 362 10.41 0.77 6.20
CA ALA A 362 11.17 -0.01 7.17
C ALA A 362 12.34 -0.77 6.54
N ARG A 363 13.55 -0.53 7.06
CA ARG A 363 14.80 -1.19 6.64
C ARG A 363 15.44 -1.96 7.79
N ARG A 364 16.26 -2.95 7.46
CA ARG A 364 17.12 -3.65 8.42
C ARG A 364 18.54 -3.13 8.28
N VAL A 365 19.20 -2.97 9.41
CA VAL A 365 20.64 -2.72 9.47
C VAL A 365 21.34 -4.07 9.25
N PRO A 366 22.34 -4.15 8.34
CA PRO A 366 23.12 -5.37 8.14
C PRO A 366 23.97 -5.70 9.37
N GLU A 367 24.49 -6.93 9.42
CA GLU A 367 25.34 -7.36 10.54
C GLU A 367 26.60 -6.48 10.65
N GLY A 368 26.92 -6.06 11.88
CA GLY A 368 28.04 -5.16 12.17
C GLY A 368 27.74 -3.66 12.12
N GLY A 369 26.50 -3.27 11.80
CA GLY A 369 26.04 -1.88 11.81
C GLY A 369 25.20 -1.46 13.01
#